data_AF-Q9H7Y1-F1
#
_entry.id   AF-Q9H7Y1-F1
#
_cell.length_a   1.000
_cell.length_b   1.000
_cell.length_c   1.000
_cell.angle_alpha   90.00
_cell.angle_beta   90.00
_cell.angle_gamma   90.00
#
_symmetry.space_group_name_H-M   'P 1'
#
loop_
_entity.id
_entity.type
_entity.pdbx_description
1 polymer ?
#
loop_
_entity_poly.entity_id
_entity_poly.type
_entity_poly.pdbx_seq_one_letter_code
_entity_poly.pdbx_strand_id
1 'polypeptide(L)'
;MEIYLSLGVLALGTLSLLAVTSLPSIANSLNWREFSFVQSSLGFVALVLSTLHTLTYGWTRAFEESRYKFYLPPTFTLTLLVPCVVILAKALFLLPCISRRLARIRRGWERESTIKFTLPTDHALSPLGFLFLVVQSGITVCK
;
A
#
# COMPACT_ATOMS: atom_id res chain seq x y z
N MET A 1 28.56 8.77 -1.15
CA MET A 1 27.59 9.81 -1.55
C MET A 1 26.75 9.37 -2.75
N GLU A 2 27.32 8.65 -3.72
CA GLU A 2 26.59 8.21 -4.93
C GLU A 2 25.31 7.40 -4.68
N ILE A 3 25.32 6.47 -3.72
CA ILE A 3 24.22 5.49 -3.54
C ILE A 3 22.88 6.19 -3.21
N TYR A 4 22.87 7.21 -2.33
CA TYR A 4 21.63 7.89 -2.01
C TYR A 4 21.11 8.70 -3.20
N LEU A 5 21.99 9.28 -4.02
CA LEU A 5 21.60 10.01 -5.24
C LEU A 5 20.94 9.06 -6.24
N SER A 6 21.59 7.93 -6.53
CA SER A 6 21.04 6.94 -7.46
C SER A 6 19.70 6.37 -6.98
N LEU A 7 19.56 6.08 -5.68
CA LEU A 7 18.28 5.63 -5.11
C LEU A 7 17.17 6.68 -5.26
N GLY A 8 17.50 7.96 -5.07
CA GLY A 8 16.56 9.06 -5.27
C GLY A 8 16.09 9.17 -6.73
N VAL A 9 17.01 9.09 -7.69
CA VAL A 9 16.69 9.11 -9.13
C VAL A 9 15.80 7.92 -9.52
N LEU A 10 16.12 6.72 -9.04
CA LEU A 10 15.31 5.53 -9.30
C LEU A 10 13.92 5.63 -8.65
N ALA A 11 13.81 6.17 -7.44
CA ALA A 11 12.53 6.40 -6.77
C ALA A 11 11.67 7.40 -7.56
N LEU A 12 12.24 8.52 -8.00
CA LEU A 12 11.53 9.50 -8.82
C LEU A 12 11.12 8.93 -10.18
N GLY A 13 11.99 8.14 -10.83
CA GLY A 13 11.69 7.48 -12.09
C GLY A 13 10.52 6.50 -11.96
N THR A 14 10.50 5.69 -10.91
CA THR A 14 9.39 4.75 -10.66
C THR A 14 8.09 5.47 -10.29
N LEU A 15 8.13 6.54 -9.49
CA LEU A 15 6.97 7.39 -9.20
C LEU A 15 6.43 8.09 -10.46
N SER A 16 7.32 8.54 -11.35
CA SER A 16 6.95 9.15 -12.62
C SER A 16 6.22 8.16 -13.53
N LEU A 17 6.72 6.92 -13.66
CA LEU A 17 6.04 5.87 -14.40
C LEU A 17 4.64 5.59 -13.83
N LEU A 18 4.51 5.53 -12.49
CA LEU A 18 3.22 5.39 -11.82
C LEU A 18 2.26 6.53 -12.16
N ALA A 19 2.76 7.78 -12.11
CA ALA A 19 1.97 8.97 -12.40
C ALA A 19 1.49 9.01 -13.85
N VAL A 20 2.30 8.51 -14.80
CA VAL A 20 1.89 8.38 -16.19
C VAL A 20 0.83 7.28 -16.34
N THR A 21 1.04 6.13 -15.70
CA THR A 21 0.08 5.01 -15.79
C THR A 21 -1.25 5.26 -15.10
N SER A 22 -1.34 6.24 -14.19
CA SER A 22 -2.61 6.62 -13.54
C SER A 22 -3.53 7.46 -14.43
N LEU A 23 -3.04 7.96 -15.57
CA LEU A 23 -3.86 8.65 -16.55
C LEU A 23 -4.88 7.68 -17.16
N PRO A 24 -6.19 8.02 -17.18
CA PRO A 24 -7.23 7.13 -17.68
C PRO A 24 -7.02 6.74 -19.16
N SER A 25 -6.38 7.60 -19.94
CA SER A 25 -6.01 7.32 -21.34
C SER A 25 -5.06 6.13 -21.48
N ILE A 26 -4.12 5.95 -20.54
CA ILE A 26 -3.11 4.89 -20.57
C ILE A 26 -3.64 3.65 -19.86
N ALA A 27 -4.32 3.85 -18.72
CA ALA A 27 -4.97 2.77 -17.99
C ALA A 27 -6.01 2.02 -18.86
N ASN A 28 -6.77 2.73 -19.70
CA ASN A 28 -7.76 2.15 -20.62
C ASN A 28 -7.14 1.40 -21.82
N SER A 29 -5.85 1.59 -22.08
CA SER A 29 -5.11 0.87 -23.12
C SER A 29 -4.45 -0.42 -22.61
N LEU A 30 -4.37 -0.60 -21.28
CA LEU A 30 -3.72 -1.74 -20.64
C LEU A 30 -4.77 -2.73 -20.14
N ASN A 31 -4.40 -4.01 -20.11
CA ASN A 31 -5.27 -5.00 -19.49
C ASN A 31 -5.33 -4.77 -17.97
N TRP A 32 -6.45 -5.08 -17.32
CA TRP A 32 -6.62 -4.86 -15.87
C TRP A 32 -5.51 -5.55 -15.04
N ARG A 33 -5.04 -6.71 -15.50
CA ARG A 33 -3.94 -7.45 -14.87
C ARG A 33 -2.60 -6.71 -14.96
N GLU A 34 -2.33 -6.05 -16.07
CA GLU A 34 -1.10 -5.28 -16.30
C GLU A 34 -1.15 -3.98 -15.51
N PHE A 35 -2.28 -3.29 -15.54
CA PHE A 35 -2.51 -2.09 -14.73
C PHE A 35 -2.36 -2.37 -13.23
N SER A 36 -2.98 -3.46 -12.75
CA SER A 36 -2.86 -3.88 -11.35
C SER A 36 -1.42 -4.25 -10.98
N PHE A 37 -0.68 -4.90 -11.89
CA PHE A 37 0.72 -5.23 -11.68
C PHE A 37 1.59 -3.97 -11.59
N VAL A 38 1.43 -3.02 -12.52
CA VAL A 38 2.14 -1.73 -12.49
C VAL A 38 1.85 -1.01 -11.18
N GLN A 39 0.58 -0.78 -10.85
CA GLN A 39 0.23 0.02 -9.69
C GLN A 39 0.61 -0.66 -8.35
N SER A 40 0.41 -1.98 -8.23
CA SER A 40 0.71 -2.70 -6.99
C SER A 40 2.20 -3.04 -6.82
N SER A 41 2.88 -3.48 -7.88
CA SER A 41 4.29 -3.91 -7.80
C SER A 41 5.22 -2.70 -7.88
N LEU A 42 5.09 -1.87 -8.90
CA LEU A 42 5.96 -0.68 -9.03
C LEU A 42 5.67 0.35 -7.95
N GLY A 43 4.42 0.46 -7.47
CA GLY A 43 4.10 1.30 -6.32
C GLY A 43 4.77 0.86 -5.04
N PHE A 44 4.84 -0.46 -4.79
CA PHE A 44 5.59 -0.98 -3.65
C PHE A 44 7.10 -0.77 -3.81
N VAL A 45 7.65 -1.00 -5.01
CA VAL A 45 9.06 -0.75 -5.32
C VAL A 45 9.41 0.72 -5.12
N ALA A 46 8.57 1.66 -5.57
CA ALA A 46 8.76 3.09 -5.37
C ALA A 46 8.80 3.46 -3.88
N LEU A 47 7.89 2.88 -3.06
CA LEU A 47 7.86 3.09 -1.62
C LEU A 47 9.13 2.55 -0.94
N VAL A 48 9.61 1.38 -1.33
CA VAL A 48 10.88 0.80 -0.84
C VAL A 48 12.08 1.66 -1.24
N LEU A 49 12.19 2.07 -2.52
CA LEU A 49 13.28 2.90 -3.00
C LEU A 49 13.31 4.28 -2.32
N SER A 50 12.16 4.91 -2.12
CA SER A 50 12.05 6.17 -1.39
C SER A 50 12.45 6.03 0.09
N THR A 51 12.02 4.94 0.73
CA THR A 51 12.42 4.63 2.12
C THR A 51 13.91 4.37 2.23
N LEU A 52 14.52 3.64 1.28
CA LEU A 52 15.97 3.41 1.25
C LEU A 52 16.76 4.67 0.95
N HIS A 53 16.30 5.53 0.04
CA HIS A 53 16.92 6.83 -0.25
C HIS A 53 16.98 7.70 1.01
N THR A 54 15.85 7.80 1.70
CA THR A 54 15.74 8.56 2.94
C THR A 54 16.60 7.91 4.04
N LEU A 55 16.49 6.59 4.28
CA LEU A 55 17.33 5.85 5.26
C LEU A 55 18.82 6.04 5.03
N THR A 56 19.29 5.92 3.78
CA THR A 56 20.71 6.09 3.46
C THR A 56 21.20 7.53 3.61
N TYR A 57 20.34 8.52 3.35
CA TYR A 57 20.61 9.93 3.66
C TYR A 57 20.65 10.20 5.17
N GLY A 58 19.73 9.59 5.92
CA GLY A 58 19.62 9.73 7.37
C GLY A 58 20.67 8.91 8.15
N TRP A 59 21.25 7.86 7.55
CA TRP A 59 22.15 6.92 8.21
C TRP A 59 23.32 7.61 8.90
N THR A 60 23.98 8.55 8.21
CA THR A 60 25.10 9.31 8.80
C THR A 60 24.66 10.30 9.87
N ARG A 61 23.40 10.76 9.84
CA ARG A 61 22.83 11.71 10.82
C ARG A 61 22.17 11.02 12.02
N ALA A 62 21.80 9.75 11.90
CA ALA A 62 21.10 8.99 12.92
C ALA A 62 22.00 8.56 14.09
N PHE A 63 23.29 8.32 13.83
CA PHE A 63 24.27 7.88 14.83
C PHE A 63 25.00 9.05 15.53
N GLU A 64 24.72 10.30 15.17
CA GLU A 64 25.33 11.47 15.79
C GLU A 64 24.47 11.95 16.98
N GLU A 65 24.74 11.43 18.18
CA GLU A 65 24.01 11.77 19.43
C GLU A 65 24.06 13.27 19.76
N SER A 66 25.06 14.01 19.27
CA SER A 66 25.25 15.44 19.55
C SER A 66 24.18 16.37 18.92
N ARG A 67 23.32 15.84 18.04
CA ARG A 67 22.26 16.58 17.32
C ARG A 67 20.90 16.57 18.01
N TYR A 68 20.69 15.75 19.04
CA TYR A 68 19.42 15.69 19.79
C TYR A 68 19.32 16.82 20.82
N LYS A 69 19.29 18.07 20.34
CA LYS A 69 19.03 19.25 21.17
C LYS A 69 17.55 19.17 21.59
N PHE A 70 17.29 18.79 22.84
CA PHE A 70 15.97 18.68 23.49
C PHE A 70 15.16 17.36 23.34
N TYR A 71 15.78 16.20 23.12
CA TYR A 71 15.07 14.89 23.01
C TYR A 71 14.01 14.80 21.90
N LEU A 72 13.86 15.83 21.04
CA LEU A 72 12.95 15.77 19.90
C LEU A 72 13.55 14.89 18.80
N PRO A 73 12.85 13.81 18.39
CA PRO A 73 13.32 12.99 17.30
C PRO A 73 13.34 13.81 16.00
N PRO A 74 14.38 13.69 15.16
CA PRO A 74 14.47 14.39 13.88
C PRO A 74 13.22 14.14 13.03
N THR A 75 12.72 15.17 12.34
CA THR A 75 11.50 15.11 11.50
C THR A 75 11.48 13.94 10.52
N PHE A 76 12.67 13.56 10.04
CA PHE A 76 12.92 12.36 9.24
C PHE A 76 12.37 11.06 9.83
N THR A 77 12.53 10.84 11.14
CA THR A 77 12.08 9.62 11.81
C THR A 77 10.55 9.53 11.88
N LEU A 78 9.87 10.67 12.05
CA LEU A 78 8.42 10.76 12.06
C LEU A 78 7.82 10.45 10.69
N THR A 79 8.45 10.94 9.62
CA THR A 79 7.97 10.67 8.25
C THR A 79 8.30 9.26 7.78
N LEU A 80 9.39 8.63 8.26
CA LEU A 80 9.71 7.23 7.96
C LEU A 80 8.83 6.22 8.69
N LEU A 81 8.21 6.59 9.80
CA LEU A 81 7.42 5.67 10.60
C LEU A 81 6.31 5.01 9.77
N VAL A 82 5.56 5.82 9.02
CA VAL A 82 4.45 5.36 8.17
C VAL A 82 4.91 4.38 7.08
N PRO A 83 5.86 4.72 6.19
CA PRO A 83 6.32 3.80 5.15
C PRO A 83 6.98 2.53 5.73
N CYS A 84 7.71 2.62 6.85
CA CYS A 84 8.26 1.45 7.52
C CYS A 84 7.16 0.49 8.01
N VAL A 85 6.10 1.01 8.64
CA VAL A 85 4.96 0.20 9.08
C VAL A 85 4.26 -0.45 7.89
N VAL A 86 4.09 0.26 6.78
CA VAL A 86 3.48 -0.29 5.55
C VAL A 86 4.32 -1.43 4.97
N ILE A 87 5.64 -1.26 4.88
CA ILE A 87 6.56 -2.31 4.40
C ILE A 87 6.51 -3.53 5.33
N LEU A 88 6.56 -3.31 6.64
CA LEU A 88 6.49 -4.39 7.64
C LEU A 88 5.17 -5.13 7.56
N ALA A 89 4.04 -4.42 7.51
CA ALA A 89 2.72 -5.03 7.36
C ALA A 89 2.66 -5.88 6.08
N LYS A 90 3.14 -5.35 4.95
CA LYS A 90 3.16 -6.09 3.69
C LYS A 90 4.09 -7.31 3.75
N ALA A 91 5.24 -7.21 4.41
CA ALA A 91 6.13 -8.34 4.65
C ALA A 91 5.44 -9.42 5.52
N LEU A 92 4.75 -9.01 6.59
CA LEU A 92 3.95 -9.89 7.45
C LEU A 92 2.86 -10.63 6.65
N PHE A 93 2.15 -9.93 5.78
CA PHE A 93 1.14 -10.54 4.91
C PHE A 93 1.73 -11.50 3.86
N LEU A 94 2.98 -11.30 3.44
CA LEU A 94 3.69 -12.20 2.53
C LEU A 94 4.16 -13.49 3.21
N LEU A 95 4.22 -13.55 4.55
CA LEU A 95 4.57 -14.80 5.24
C LEU A 95 3.57 -15.91 4.87
N PRO A 96 4.06 -17.13 4.55
CA PRO A 96 3.24 -18.24 4.06
C PRO A 96 2.11 -18.59 5.03
N CYS A 97 2.26 -18.32 6.31
CA CYS A 97 1.25 -18.58 7.34
C CYS A 97 -0.01 -17.71 7.17
N ILE A 98 0.17 -16.42 6.88
CA ILE A 98 -0.93 -15.46 6.76
C ILE A 98 -1.49 -15.48 5.32
N SER A 99 -0.62 -15.56 4.32
CA SER A 99 -1.05 -15.63 2.92
C SER A 99 -1.89 -16.87 2.61
N ARG A 100 -1.57 -18.04 3.20
CA ARG A 100 -2.39 -19.26 3.09
C ARG A 100 -3.76 -19.09 3.75
N ARG A 101 -3.82 -18.42 4.90
CA ARG A 101 -5.09 -18.09 5.57
C ARG A 101 -5.93 -17.11 4.75
N LEU A 102 -5.31 -16.09 4.17
CA LEU A 102 -6.00 -15.10 3.34
C LEU A 102 -6.47 -15.71 2.01
N ALA A 103 -5.68 -16.58 1.40
CA ALA A 103 -6.07 -17.35 0.21
C ALA A 103 -7.23 -18.30 0.52
N ARG A 104 -7.25 -18.90 1.71
CA ARG A 104 -8.37 -19.74 2.18
C ARG A 104 -9.65 -18.91 2.32
N ILE A 105 -9.59 -17.74 2.94
CA ILE A 105 -10.74 -16.80 3.03
C ILE A 105 -11.20 -16.36 1.64
N ARG A 106 -10.28 -15.98 0.75
CA ARG A 106 -10.60 -15.50 -0.60
C ARG A 106 -11.16 -16.59 -1.53
N ARG A 107 -10.97 -17.88 -1.20
CA ARG A 107 -11.61 -19.03 -1.89
C ARG A 107 -12.99 -19.39 -1.32
N GLY A 108 -13.55 -18.57 -0.43
CA GLY A 108 -14.86 -18.83 0.17
C GLY A 108 -14.79 -19.88 1.29
N TRP A 109 -13.83 -19.77 2.20
CA TRP A 109 -13.81 -20.62 3.40
C TRP A 109 -14.98 -20.26 4.32
N GLU A 110 -16.08 -20.99 4.17
CA GLU A 110 -17.15 -21.09 5.14
C GLU A 110 -16.61 -21.92 6.32
N ARG A 111 -16.59 -21.37 7.55
CA ARG A 111 -16.57 -22.26 8.72
C ARG A 111 -17.91 -22.97 8.65
N GLU A 112 -17.92 -24.30 8.61
CA GLU A 112 -19.08 -25.14 8.89
C GLU A 112 -19.64 -24.79 10.28
N SER A 113 -20.37 -23.69 10.36
CA SER A 113 -21.37 -23.45 11.38
C SER A 113 -22.66 -23.91 10.74
N THR A 114 -23.15 -25.04 11.21
CA THR A 114 -24.53 -25.51 11.00
C THR A 114 -25.50 -24.44 11.49
N ILE A 115 -25.69 -23.39 10.70
CA ILE A 115 -26.72 -22.38 10.93
C ILE A 115 -27.88 -22.78 10.03
N LYS A 116 -28.88 -23.41 10.64
CA LYS A 116 -30.21 -23.56 10.05
C LYS A 116 -30.72 -22.16 9.70
N PHE A 117 -30.60 -21.77 8.42
CA PHE A 117 -31.26 -20.61 7.87
C PHE A 117 -32.77 -20.87 7.93
N THR A 118 -33.41 -20.36 8.99
CA THR A 118 -34.85 -20.09 8.97
C THR A 118 -34.98 -18.66 8.49
N LEU A 119 -35.47 -18.48 7.25
CA LEU A 119 -35.86 -17.19 6.70
C LEU A 119 -36.97 -16.58 7.59
N PRO A 120 -36.85 -15.29 7.91
CA PRO A 120 -38.00 -14.43 7.71
C PRO A 120 -37.64 -13.20 6.89
N THR A 121 -38.61 -12.87 6.06
CA THR A 121 -38.70 -11.76 5.14
C THR A 121 -38.65 -10.40 5.85
N ASP A 122 -38.20 -9.41 5.07
CA ASP A 122 -38.67 -8.03 5.02
C ASP A 122 -37.95 -6.88 5.77
N HIS A 123 -37.59 -5.90 4.92
CA HIS A 123 -37.58 -4.45 5.08
C HIS A 123 -36.69 -3.78 6.14
N ALA A 124 -35.57 -3.18 5.68
CA ALA A 124 -35.20 -1.79 6.00
C ALA A 124 -33.93 -1.36 5.23
N LEU A 125 -34.12 -0.57 4.17
CA LEU A 125 -33.04 0.13 3.45
C LEU A 125 -32.68 1.41 4.23
N SER A 126 -31.43 1.54 4.68
CA SER A 126 -30.91 2.78 5.28
C SER A 126 -29.78 3.39 4.43
N PRO A 127 -29.67 4.74 4.34
CA PRO A 127 -28.90 5.40 3.28
C PRO A 127 -27.39 5.59 3.57
N LEU A 128 -26.85 4.94 4.61
CA LEU A 128 -25.48 5.18 5.07
C LEU A 128 -24.38 4.46 4.25
N GLY A 129 -24.76 3.66 3.25
CA GLY A 129 -23.81 2.97 2.35
C GLY A 129 -23.20 3.85 1.24
N PHE A 130 -23.71 5.07 1.01
CA PHE A 130 -23.28 5.88 -0.13
C PHE A 130 -21.88 6.50 0.05
N LEU A 131 -21.44 6.78 1.27
CA LEU A 131 -20.13 7.42 1.50
C LEU A 131 -18.95 6.44 1.40
N PHE A 132 -19.17 5.16 1.69
CA PHE A 132 -18.13 4.12 1.54
C PHE A 132 -17.94 3.71 0.07
N LEU A 133 -18.94 3.96 -0.78
CA LEU A 133 -18.88 3.64 -2.20
C LEU A 133 -18.00 4.64 -2.98
N VAL A 134 -17.93 5.92 -2.59
CA VAL A 134 -17.20 6.95 -3.36
C VAL A 134 -15.68 6.76 -3.31
N VAL A 135 -15.11 6.30 -2.19
CA VAL A 135 -13.65 6.01 -2.14
C VAL A 135 -13.28 4.77 -2.94
N GLN A 136 -14.19 3.80 -3.07
CA GLN A 136 -13.98 2.61 -3.89
C GLN A 136 -14.25 2.87 -5.39
N SER A 137 -15.15 3.81 -5.70
CA SER A 137 -15.60 4.11 -7.07
C SER A 137 -14.62 4.94 -7.91
N GLY A 138 -13.49 5.40 -7.36
CA GLY A 138 -12.41 6.00 -8.17
C GLY A 138 -11.57 4.98 -8.95
N ILE A 139 -11.62 3.70 -8.55
CA ILE A 139 -10.85 2.59 -9.17
C ILE A 139 -11.78 1.60 -9.89
N THR A 140 -13.09 1.69 -9.68
CA THR A 140 -14.10 0.82 -10.30
C THR A 140 -15.05 1.58 -11.21
N VAL A 141 -14.54 2.49 -12.06
CA VAL A 141 -15.21 2.71 -13.35
C VAL A 141 -14.79 1.54 -14.23
N CYS A 142 -15.59 0.47 -14.13
CA CYS A 142 -15.56 -0.68 -14.99
C CYS A 142 -15.44 -0.26 -16.46
N LYS A 143 -14.46 -0.84 -17.12
CA LYS A 143 -14.59 -1.26 -18.50
C LYS A 143 -14.43 -2.77 -18.54
#